data_AF-A0A8X6FAU7-F1
#
_entry.id   AF-A0A8X6FAU7-F1
#
_cell.length_a   1.000
_cell.length_b   1.000
_cell.length_c   1.000
_cell.angle_alpha   90.00
_cell.angle_beta   90.00
_cell.angle_gamma   90.00
#
_symmetry.space_group_name_H-M   'P 1'
#
loop_
_entity.id
_entity.type
_entity.pdbx_description
1 polymer ?
#
loop_
_entity_poly.entity_id
_entity_poly.type
_entity_poly.pdbx_seq_one_letter_code
_entity_poly.pdbx_strand_id
1 'polypeptide(L)'
;MSMVFDCIFRKLLLNQVSKITPNVVVNTGISEVKSMLTTSLIELFYEYLGSSITDVFECFGCTQEYANQLGHECITMDHETRLQLYGDLAFFAMDFEQLIQDFIQRNIQMLNYISPMFVNNWDVTSVINNAKSMYIVSDIHRLP
;
A
#
# COMPACT_ATOMS: atom_id res chain seq x y z
N MET A 1 -12.21 -1.35 -2.64
CA MET A 1 -11.39 -0.30 -2.00
C MET A 1 -12.16 1.02 -1.99
N SER A 2 -12.27 1.66 -0.83
CA SER A 2 -13.08 2.88 -0.67
C SER A 2 -12.43 4.07 -1.38
N MET A 3 -13.20 4.83 -2.16
CA MET A 3 -12.79 6.11 -2.77
C MET A 3 -12.23 7.11 -1.73
N VAL A 4 -12.58 6.95 -0.45
CA VAL A 4 -12.10 7.76 0.67
C VAL A 4 -10.63 7.48 1.00
N PHE A 5 -10.19 6.21 0.93
CA PHE A 5 -8.80 5.82 1.17
C PHE A 5 -7.87 6.54 0.20
N ASP A 6 -8.19 6.42 -1.09
CA ASP A 6 -7.35 6.94 -2.16
C ASP A 6 -7.22 8.48 -2.07
N CYS A 7 -8.31 9.12 -1.66
CA CYS A 7 -8.33 10.56 -1.40
C CYS A 7 -7.44 10.96 -0.22
N ILE A 8 -7.51 10.24 0.91
CA ILE A 8 -6.71 10.52 2.11
C ILE A 8 -5.23 10.31 1.81
N PHE A 9 -4.86 9.14 1.28
CA PHE A 9 -3.48 8.82 0.97
C PHE A 9 -2.87 9.83 -0.01
N ARG A 10 -3.57 10.11 -1.11
CA ARG A 10 -3.11 11.11 -2.10
C ARG A 10 -2.92 12.48 -1.47
N LYS A 11 -3.83 12.91 -0.59
CA LYS A 11 -3.72 14.20 0.10
C LYS A 11 -2.52 14.25 1.04
N LEU A 12 -2.26 13.18 1.80
CA LEU A 12 -1.09 13.08 2.68
C LEU A 12 0.21 13.07 1.87
N LEU A 13 0.28 12.25 0.82
CA LEU A 13 1.45 12.16 -0.07
C LEU A 13 1.75 13.51 -0.72
N LEU A 14 0.73 14.16 -1.29
CA LEU A 14 0.87 15.49 -1.89
C LEU A 14 1.41 16.51 -0.89
N ASN A 15 0.90 16.50 0.34
CA ASN A 15 1.33 17.42 1.40
C ASN A 15 2.80 17.21 1.81
N GLN A 16 3.30 15.98 1.75
CA GLN A 16 4.69 15.70 2.10
C GLN A 16 5.63 15.96 0.90
N VAL A 17 5.26 15.55 -0.31
CA VAL A 17 6.05 15.79 -1.53
C VAL A 17 6.16 17.29 -1.85
N SER A 18 5.11 18.07 -1.62
CA SER A 18 5.15 19.53 -1.84
C SER A 18 6.13 20.28 -0.93
N LYS A 19 6.50 19.71 0.22
CA LYS A 19 7.48 20.31 1.15
C LYS A 19 8.93 20.11 0.70
N ILE A 20 9.19 19.07 -0.08
CA ILE A 20 10.55 18.64 -0.46
C ILE A 20 10.88 18.92 -1.92
N THR A 21 9.87 19.13 -2.77
CA THR A 21 10.08 19.31 -4.21
C THR A 21 10.27 20.78 -4.58
N PRO A 22 11.33 21.13 -5.31
CA PRO A 22 11.45 22.47 -5.88
C PRO A 22 10.34 22.67 -6.92
N ASN A 23 9.78 23.89 -7.00
CA ASN A 23 8.77 24.27 -8.01
C ASN A 23 9.31 24.25 -9.47
N VAL A 24 10.44 23.60 -9.73
CA VAL A 24 11.14 23.61 -11.01
C VAL A 24 10.74 22.38 -11.81
N VAL A 25 10.15 22.60 -12.97
CA VAL A 25 9.70 21.57 -13.90
C VAL A 25 10.90 21.01 -14.66
N VAL A 26 11.24 19.73 -14.48
CA VAL A 26 12.18 19.02 -15.35
C VAL A 26 11.38 18.24 -16.39
N ASN A 27 11.50 18.65 -17.67
CA ASN A 27 10.69 18.13 -18.78
C ASN A 27 11.18 16.81 -19.40
N THR A 28 12.37 16.33 -19.05
CA THR A 28 12.97 15.13 -19.66
C THR A 28 12.87 13.93 -18.72
N GLY A 29 12.38 12.79 -19.21
CA GLY A 29 12.33 11.53 -18.45
C GLY A 29 11.12 11.34 -17.52
N ILE A 30 10.12 12.23 -17.56
CA ILE A 30 8.95 12.20 -16.67
C ILE A 30 8.24 10.83 -16.68
N SER A 31 8.14 10.17 -17.84
CA SER A 31 7.49 8.85 -17.94
C SER A 31 8.29 7.74 -17.29
N GLU A 32 9.62 7.77 -17.39
CA GLU A 32 10.50 6.78 -16.77
C GLU A 32 10.52 6.98 -15.25
N VAL A 33 10.70 8.22 -14.80
CA VAL A 33 10.62 8.59 -13.37
C VAL A 33 9.26 8.21 -12.80
N LYS A 34 8.17 8.43 -13.56
CA LYS A 34 6.83 7.98 -13.16
C LYS A 34 6.76 6.49 -12.95
N SER A 35 7.26 5.72 -13.90
CA SER A 35 7.26 4.26 -13.82
C SER A 35 8.04 3.80 -12.59
N MET A 36 9.24 4.34 -12.36
CA MET A 36 10.09 3.98 -11.22
C MET A 36 9.44 4.32 -9.87
N LEU A 37 8.85 5.52 -9.74
CA LEU A 37 8.12 5.91 -8.54
C LEU A 37 6.87 5.06 -8.32
N THR A 38 6.16 4.68 -9.40
CA THR A 38 5.00 3.77 -9.38
C THR A 38 5.40 2.40 -8.87
N THR A 39 6.44 1.80 -9.44
CA THR A 39 6.96 0.52 -8.98
C THR A 39 7.40 0.57 -7.52
N SER A 40 8.15 1.60 -7.12
CA SER A 40 8.59 1.73 -5.72
C SER A 40 7.41 1.85 -4.75
N LEU A 41 6.32 2.52 -5.14
CA LEU A 41 5.15 2.65 -4.29
C LEU A 41 4.36 1.34 -4.21
N ILE A 42 4.25 0.59 -5.32
CA ILE A 42 3.64 -0.76 -5.32
C ILE A 42 4.40 -1.69 -4.37
N GLU A 43 5.74 -1.70 -4.43
CA GLU A 43 6.58 -2.54 -3.57
C GLU A 43 6.41 -2.19 -2.09
N LEU A 44 6.40 -0.90 -1.74
CA LEU A 44 6.15 -0.48 -0.35
C LEU A 44 4.75 -0.86 0.14
N PHE A 45 3.72 -0.67 -0.68
CA PHE A 45 2.38 -1.14 -0.32
C PHE A 45 2.34 -2.66 -0.11
N TYR A 46 3.04 -3.44 -0.95
CA TYR A 46 3.13 -4.88 -0.79
C TYR A 46 3.80 -5.28 0.53
N GLU A 47 4.91 -4.63 0.89
CA GLU A 47 5.62 -4.87 2.16
C GLU A 47 4.73 -4.55 3.37
N TYR A 48 4.09 -3.38 3.36
CA TYR A 48 3.18 -2.94 4.43
C TYR A 48 1.92 -3.80 4.52
N LEU A 49 1.37 -4.26 3.38
CA LEU A 49 0.23 -5.18 3.36
C LEU A 49 0.58 -6.48 4.05
N GLY A 50 1.74 -7.06 3.80
CA GLY A 50 2.14 -8.31 4.44
C GLY A 50 2.23 -8.20 5.96
N SER A 51 2.85 -7.11 6.46
CA SER A 51 2.88 -6.84 7.90
C SER A 51 1.47 -6.62 8.45
N SER A 52 0.68 -5.76 7.81
CA SER A 52 -0.65 -5.40 8.30
C SER A 52 -1.64 -6.58 8.26
N ILE A 53 -1.52 -7.48 7.28
CA ILE A 53 -2.32 -8.72 7.23
C ILE A 53 -1.92 -9.67 8.36
N THR A 54 -0.62 -9.79 8.64
CA THR A 54 -0.12 -10.59 9.77
C THR A 54 -0.68 -10.07 11.09
N ASP A 55 -0.61 -8.75 11.31
CA ASP A 55 -1.13 -8.09 12.51
C ASP A 55 -2.66 -8.30 12.65
N VAL A 56 -3.39 -8.19 11.54
CA VAL A 56 -4.84 -8.47 11.51
C VAL A 56 -5.11 -9.95 11.80
N PHE A 57 -4.37 -10.88 11.23
CA PHE A 57 -4.54 -12.31 11.51
C PHE A 57 -4.28 -12.65 12.98
N GLU A 58 -3.25 -12.05 13.59
CA GLU A 58 -2.99 -12.19 15.02
C GLU A 58 -4.13 -11.59 15.86
N CYS A 59 -4.59 -10.38 15.54
CA CYS A 59 -5.68 -9.71 16.26
C CYS A 59 -7.00 -10.49 16.18
N PHE A 60 -7.30 -11.10 15.04
CA PHE A 60 -8.51 -11.92 14.85
C PHE A 60 -8.36 -13.36 15.37
N GLY A 61 -7.19 -13.72 15.92
CA GLY A 61 -6.93 -15.06 16.44
C GLY A 61 -6.85 -16.12 15.34
N CYS A 62 -6.58 -15.74 14.09
CA CYS A 62 -6.35 -16.66 12.99
C CYS A 62 -5.10 -17.53 13.20
N THR A 63 -4.16 -17.07 14.03
CA THR A 63 -2.89 -17.73 14.34
C THR A 63 -2.88 -18.45 15.70
N GLN A 64 -3.88 -18.21 16.56
CA GLN A 64 -3.96 -18.78 17.90
C GLN A 64 -5.16 -19.72 18.08
N GLU A 65 -4.89 -20.84 18.75
CA GLU A 65 -5.71 -22.02 18.98
C GLU A 65 -7.24 -21.87 18.90
N TYR A 66 -7.84 -22.73 18.06
CA TYR A 66 -9.16 -23.38 17.98
C TYR A 66 -10.32 -23.08 18.98
N ALA A 67 -10.14 -22.31 20.05
CA ALA A 67 -11.13 -22.02 21.09
C ALA A 67 -11.82 -20.64 20.94
N ASN A 68 -11.30 -19.74 20.11
CA ASN A 68 -11.87 -18.44 19.80
C ASN A 68 -12.80 -18.53 18.56
N GLN A 69 -14.06 -18.08 18.68
CA GLN A 69 -15.02 -18.06 17.56
C GLN A 69 -14.49 -17.29 16.33
N LEU A 70 -13.82 -16.15 16.51
CA LEU A 70 -13.19 -15.37 15.45
C LEU A 70 -12.05 -16.14 14.76
N GLY A 71 -11.26 -16.88 15.54
CA GLY A 71 -10.19 -17.73 15.02
C GLY A 71 -10.76 -18.88 14.17
N HIS A 72 -11.82 -19.53 14.65
CA HIS A 72 -12.52 -20.57 13.91
C HIS A 72 -13.15 -20.04 12.61
N GLU A 73 -13.84 -18.91 12.66
CA GLU A 73 -14.41 -18.24 11.48
C GLU A 73 -13.32 -17.85 10.48
N CYS A 74 -12.15 -17.41 10.94
CA CYS A 74 -11.03 -17.08 10.08
C CYS A 74 -10.43 -18.30 9.36
N ILE A 75 -10.16 -19.39 10.08
CA ILE A 75 -9.53 -20.60 9.52
C ILE A 75 -10.46 -21.33 8.55
N THR A 76 -11.76 -21.34 8.82
CA THR A 76 -12.77 -22.01 7.99
C THR A 76 -13.15 -21.24 6.72
N MET A 77 -12.83 -19.95 6.65
CA MET A 77 -13.04 -19.11 5.47
C MET A 77 -12.11 -19.53 4.33
N ASP A 78 -12.59 -19.59 3.09
CA ASP A 78 -11.71 -19.86 1.97
C ASP A 78 -10.65 -18.75 1.81
N HIS A 79 -9.54 -19.11 1.16
CA HIS A 79 -8.36 -18.26 1.05
C HIS A 79 -8.64 -16.91 0.37
N GLU A 80 -9.43 -16.91 -0.71
CA GLU A 80 -9.72 -15.69 -1.46
C GLU A 80 -10.59 -14.73 -0.65
N THR A 81 -11.64 -15.24 -0.01
CA THR A 81 -12.52 -14.45 0.87
C THR A 81 -11.75 -13.91 2.07
N ARG A 82 -10.89 -14.73 2.68
CA ARG A 82 -10.02 -14.34 3.80
C ARG A 82 -9.11 -13.17 3.42
N LEU A 83 -8.41 -13.27 2.29
CA LEU A 83 -7.56 -12.19 1.80
C LEU A 83 -8.33 -10.94 1.38
N GLN A 84 -9.55 -11.08 0.87
CA GLN A 84 -10.37 -9.93 0.53
C GLN A 84 -10.80 -9.16 1.78
N LEU A 85 -11.32 -9.87 2.78
CA LEU A 85 -11.82 -9.29 4.02
C LEU A 85 -10.68 -8.69 4.86
N TYR A 86 -9.66 -9.49 5.16
CA TYR A 86 -8.56 -9.06 6.01
C TYR A 86 -7.56 -8.18 5.26
N GLY A 87 -7.44 -8.30 3.94
CA GLY A 87 -6.66 -7.36 3.14
C GLY A 87 -7.24 -5.95 3.18
N ASP A 88 -8.57 -5.80 3.12
CA ASP A 88 -9.21 -4.48 3.27
C ASP A 88 -9.02 -3.93 4.70
N LEU A 89 -9.09 -4.77 5.74
CA LEU A 89 -8.78 -4.38 7.12
C LEU A 89 -7.31 -4.00 7.33
N ALA A 90 -6.39 -4.76 6.74
CA ALA A 90 -4.96 -4.49 6.77
C ALA A 90 -4.63 -3.14 6.13
N PHE A 91 -5.32 -2.77 5.05
CA PHE A 91 -5.22 -1.43 4.50
C PHE A 91 -5.68 -0.34 5.47
N PHE A 92 -6.76 -0.56 6.24
CA PHE A 92 -7.20 0.42 7.24
C PHE A 92 -6.29 0.47 8.48
N ALA A 93 -5.62 -0.63 8.80
CA ALA A 93 -4.67 -0.71 9.91
C ALA A 93 -3.28 -0.17 9.56
N MET A 94 -3.01 0.06 8.27
CA MET A 94 -1.72 0.50 7.77
C MET A 94 -1.35 1.91 8.25
N ASP A 95 -0.12 2.07 8.73
CA ASP A 95 0.44 3.39 9.05
C ASP A 95 0.84 4.13 7.77
N PHE A 96 -0.08 4.95 7.24
CA PHE A 96 0.17 5.73 6.04
C PHE A 96 1.23 6.81 6.24
N GLU A 97 1.34 7.37 7.44
CA GLU A 97 2.35 8.39 7.68
C GLU A 97 3.73 7.77 7.54
N GLN A 98 3.96 6.62 8.17
CA GLN A 98 5.22 5.88 8.05
C GLN A 98 5.45 5.40 6.61
N LEU A 99 4.45 4.82 5.94
CA LEU A 99 4.60 4.39 4.54
C LEU A 99 5.00 5.55 3.61
N ILE A 100 4.41 6.74 3.80
CA ILE A 100 4.74 7.93 3.02
C ILE A 100 6.16 8.41 3.33
N GLN A 101 6.59 8.37 4.60
CA GLN A 101 7.97 8.71 4.97
C GLN A 101 8.97 7.75 4.31
N ASP A 102 8.70 6.45 4.36
CA ASP A 102 9.56 5.43 3.74
C ASP A 102 9.60 5.61 2.22
N PHE A 103 8.45 5.90 1.60
CA PHE A 103 8.38 6.23 0.17
C PHE A 103 9.24 7.43 -0.18
N ILE A 104 9.15 8.51 0.60
CA ILE A 104 9.95 9.72 0.38
C ILE A 104 11.43 9.42 0.55
N GLN A 105 11.81 8.74 1.62
CA GLN A 105 13.20 8.41 1.90
C GLN A 105 13.81 7.54 0.80
N ARG A 106 13.08 6.51 0.36
CA ARG A 106 13.51 5.59 -0.71
C ARG A 106 13.65 6.28 -2.07
N ASN A 107 12.87 7.34 -2.31
CA ASN A 107 12.77 7.99 -3.62
C ASN A 107 13.26 9.45 -3.65
N ILE A 108 13.92 9.94 -2.58
CA ILE A 108 14.24 11.37 -2.40
C ILE A 108 14.96 11.99 -3.60
N GLN A 109 15.87 11.24 -4.22
CA GLN A 109 16.62 11.69 -5.39
C GLN A 109 15.71 11.91 -6.60
N MET A 110 14.78 11.00 -6.87
CA MET A 110 13.82 11.13 -7.98
C MET A 110 12.75 12.18 -7.67
N LEU A 111 12.33 12.27 -6.42
CA LEU A 111 11.31 13.22 -5.98
C LEU A 111 11.75 14.67 -6.21
N ASN A 112 13.02 14.98 -6.03
CA ASN A 112 13.58 16.32 -6.29
C ASN A 112 13.39 16.83 -7.73
N TYR A 113 13.06 15.95 -8.68
CA TYR A 113 12.88 16.29 -10.09
C TYR A 113 11.42 16.29 -10.56
N ILE A 114 10.46 15.96 -9.69
CA ILE A 114 9.03 15.96 -10.03
C ILE A 114 8.31 17.17 -9.43
N SER A 115 7.30 17.67 -10.15
CA SER A 115 6.42 18.72 -9.62
C SER A 115 5.34 18.14 -8.71
N PRO A 116 4.79 18.91 -7.75
CA PRO A 116 3.61 18.49 -7.00
C PRO A 116 2.40 18.12 -7.89
N MET A 117 2.28 18.72 -9.09
CA MET A 117 1.23 18.36 -10.06
C MET A 117 1.34 16.92 -10.57
N PHE A 118 2.54 16.34 -10.54
CA PHE A 118 2.76 14.95 -10.89
C PHE A 118 1.97 14.02 -9.94
N VAL A 119 2.05 14.29 -8.64
CA VAL A 119 1.38 13.51 -7.59
C VAL A 119 -0.14 13.64 -7.69
N ASN A 120 -0.65 14.82 -8.04
CA ASN A 120 -2.08 15.03 -8.25
C ASN A 120 -2.67 14.18 -9.39
N ASN A 121 -1.87 13.90 -10.41
CA ASN A 121 -2.27 13.11 -11.58
C ASN A 121 -1.86 11.63 -11.45
N TRP A 122 -1.39 11.21 -10.28
CA TRP A 122 -0.99 9.84 -10.03
C TRP A 122 -2.21 8.99 -9.71
N ASP A 123 -2.41 7.92 -10.48
CA ASP A 123 -3.45 6.93 -10.24
C ASP A 123 -3.04 5.99 -9.08
N VAL A 124 -3.22 6.50 -7.86
CA VAL A 124 -2.93 5.77 -6.63
C VAL A 124 -3.87 4.57 -6.48
N THR A 125 -5.14 4.67 -6.90
CA THR A 125 -6.09 3.53 -6.91
C THR A 125 -5.50 2.33 -7.66
N SER A 126 -4.94 2.55 -8.85
CA SER A 126 -4.29 1.49 -9.63
C SER A 126 -3.07 0.90 -8.93
N VAL A 127 -2.22 1.75 -8.34
CA VAL A 127 -1.05 1.31 -7.55
C VAL A 127 -1.45 0.37 -6.42
N ILE A 128 -2.46 0.75 -5.65
CA ILE A 128 -2.89 -0.04 -4.50
C ILE A 128 -3.51 -1.38 -4.95
N ASN A 129 -4.35 -1.36 -6.00
CA ASN A 129 -4.93 -2.58 -6.54
C ASN A 129 -3.86 -3.55 -7.08
N ASN A 130 -2.80 -3.01 -7.70
CA ASN A 130 -1.67 -3.82 -8.16
C ASN A 130 -0.92 -4.46 -6.98
N ALA A 131 -0.63 -3.69 -5.92
CA ALA A 131 0.01 -4.22 -4.72
C ALA A 131 -0.82 -5.33 -4.06
N LYS A 132 -2.14 -5.12 -3.93
CA LYS A 132 -3.08 -6.14 -3.42
C LYS A 132 -3.07 -7.40 -4.29
N SER A 133 -3.11 -7.24 -5.61
CA SER A 133 -3.11 -8.37 -6.54
C SER A 133 -1.80 -9.16 -6.47
N MET A 134 -0.66 -8.47 -6.39
CA MET A 134 0.65 -9.10 -6.18
C MET A 134 0.70 -9.88 -4.86
N TYR A 135 0.16 -9.29 -3.79
CA TYR A 135 0.07 -9.97 -2.49
C TYR A 135 -0.77 -11.25 -2.59
N ILE A 136 -2.00 -11.18 -3.11
CA ILE A 136 -2.89 -12.33 -3.27
C ILE A 136 -2.21 -13.45 -4.07
N VAL A 137 -1.57 -13.11 -5.20
CA VAL A 137 -0.87 -14.10 -6.05
C VAL A 137 0.31 -14.74 -5.30
N SER A 138 1.05 -13.97 -4.51
CA SER A 138 2.19 -14.47 -3.72
C SER A 138 1.76 -15.37 -2.56
N ASP A 139 0.62 -15.07 -1.94
CA ASP A 139 0.15 -15.77 -0.72
C ASP A 139 -0.55 -17.09 -1.05
N ILE A 140 -1.12 -17.23 -2.26
CA ILE A 140 -1.58 -18.53 -2.81
C ILE A 140 -0.49 -19.60 -2.73
N HIS A 141 0.79 -19.20 -2.73
CA HIS A 141 1.93 -20.12 -2.69
C HIS A 141 2.55 -20.30 -1.29
N ARG A 142 1.98 -19.68 -0.24
CA ARG A 142 2.57 -19.63 1.11
C ARG A 142 1.77 -20.35 2.20
N LEU A 143 0.59 -20.87 1.91
CA LEU A 143 -0.16 -21.71 2.85
C LEU A 143 -0.03 -23.20 2.48
N PRO A 144 0.17 -24.09 3.49
CA PRO A 144 0.17 -25.54 3.28
C PRO A 144 -1.20 -26.08 2.85
#